data_AF-A0A183M4R0-F1
#
_entry.id   AF-A0A183M4R0-F1
#
_cell.length_a   1.000
_cell.length_b   1.000
_cell.length_c   1.000
_cell.angle_alpha   90.00
_cell.angle_beta   90.00
_cell.angle_gamma   90.00
#
_symmetry.space_group_name_H-M   'P 1'
#
loop_
_entity.id
_entity.type
_entity.pdbx_description
1 polymer ?
#
loop_
_entity_poly.entity_id
_entity_poly.type
_entity_poly.pdbx_seq_one_letter_code
_entity_poly.pdbx_strand_id
1 'polypeptide(L)'
;VWVETWRTTKAIIQKIQVFINSCLRNILRIHWPDTNRNNLLWERTNQIPEEEIRNKHWKWIGHTLRKAPNCVTRQALTRNRQGRMRGGRPKNTLRRGMKIDMKKMNKNWMELEKEAQDKVGWRMLVGGLCSIGRK
;
A
#
# COMPACT_ATOMS: atom_id res chain seq x y z
N VAL A 1 -29.44 -13.27 -50.55
CA VAL A 1 -28.86 -12.16 -49.75
C VAL A 1 -28.17 -12.80 -48.56
N TRP A 2 -26.84 -12.86 -48.57
CA TRP A 2 -26.08 -13.39 -47.43
C TRP A 2 -25.91 -12.28 -46.39
N VAL A 3 -26.28 -12.54 -45.14
CA VAL A 3 -26.13 -11.61 -44.02
C VAL A 3 -24.93 -12.07 -43.20
N GLU A 4 -23.86 -11.28 -43.21
CA GLU A 4 -22.66 -11.54 -42.41
C GLU A 4 -22.92 -11.17 -40.94
N THR A 5 -22.96 -12.17 -40.06
CA THR A 5 -23.05 -11.97 -38.62
C THR A 5 -21.65 -11.94 -38.01
N TRP A 6 -21.02 -10.76 -37.98
CA TRP A 6 -19.74 -10.59 -37.26
C TRP A 6 -19.94 -10.69 -35.75
N ARG A 7 -19.26 -11.64 -35.10
CA ARG A 7 -19.35 -11.85 -33.65
C ARG A 7 -18.58 -10.76 -32.91
N THR A 8 -19.30 -9.79 -32.34
CA THR A 8 -18.70 -8.73 -31.52
C THR A 8 -18.02 -9.32 -30.28
N THR A 9 -16.71 -9.12 -30.16
CA THR A 9 -15.97 -9.54 -28.97
C THR A 9 -16.13 -8.52 -27.85
N LYS A 10 -16.05 -8.98 -26.60
CA LYS A 10 -16.10 -8.12 -25.40
C LYS A 10 -15.09 -6.97 -25.46
N ALA A 11 -13.92 -7.20 -26.06
CA ALA A 11 -12.88 -6.19 -26.25
C ALA A 11 -13.31 -5.07 -27.22
N ILE A 12 -13.98 -5.43 -28.32
CA ILE A 12 -14.51 -4.45 -29.28
C ILE A 12 -15.60 -3.62 -28.63
N ILE A 13 -16.52 -4.26 -27.90
CA ILE A 13 -17.59 -3.57 -27.15
C ILE A 13 -17.01 -2.60 -26.12
N GLN A 14 -15.98 -3.02 -25.36
CA GLN A 14 -15.29 -2.16 -24.40
C GLN A 14 -14.63 -0.94 -25.05
N LYS A 15 -13.99 -1.12 -26.22
CA LYS A 15 -13.38 0.00 -26.98
C LYS A 15 -14.44 1.00 -27.44
N ILE A 16 -15.57 0.51 -27.95
CA ILE A 16 -16.71 1.35 -28.35
C ILE A 16 -17.27 2.11 -27.15
N GLN A 17 -17.44 1.45 -26.00
CA GLN A 17 -17.95 2.09 -24.78
C GLN A 17 -17.03 3.23 -24.29
N VAL A 18 -15.71 3.03 -24.34
CA VAL A 18 -14.73 4.06 -23.96
C VAL A 18 -14.81 5.26 -24.91
N PHE A 19 -14.96 5.01 -26.21
CA PHE A 19 -15.11 6.06 -27.22
C PHE A 19 -16.39 6.88 -27.00
N ILE A 20 -17.54 6.20 -26.85
CA ILE A 20 -18.85 6.85 -26.58
C ILE A 20 -18.77 7.71 -25.32
N ASN A 21 -18.23 7.16 -24.22
CA ASN A 21 -18.11 7.87 -22.96
C ASN A 21 -17.21 9.12 -23.07
N SER A 22 -16.16 9.08 -23.90
CA SER A 22 -15.30 10.23 -24.16
C SER A 22 -16.03 11.33 -24.92
N CYS A 23 -16.75 10.98 -25.99
CA CYS A 23 -17.55 11.92 -26.77
C CYS A 23 -18.65 12.57 -25.92
N LEU A 24 -19.37 11.78 -25.12
CA LEU A 24 -20.40 12.29 -24.22
C LEU A 24 -19.84 13.29 -23.20
N ARG A 25 -18.66 13.02 -22.64
CA ARG A 25 -17.99 13.96 -21.71
C ARG A 25 -17.62 15.28 -22.37
N ASN A 26 -17.11 15.23 -23.61
CA ASN A 26 -16.79 16.43 -24.38
C ASN A 26 -18.03 17.25 -24.75
N ILE A 27 -19.11 16.58 -25.20
CA ILE A 27 -20.37 17.24 -25.59
C ILE A 27 -21.02 17.91 -24.38
N LEU A 28 -21.10 17.20 -23.25
CA LEU A 28 -21.68 17.71 -22.01
C LEU A 28 -20.77 18.73 -21.29
N ARG A 29 -19.58 19.03 -21.85
CA ARG A 29 -18.55 19.87 -21.23
C ARG A 29 -18.25 19.48 -19.78
N ILE A 30 -18.40 18.19 -19.46
CA ILE A 30 -18.02 17.62 -18.17
C ILE A 30 -16.51 17.45 -18.22
N HIS A 31 -15.82 18.54 -17.90
CA HIS A 31 -14.44 18.43 -17.45
C HIS A 31 -14.48 17.73 -16.10
N TRP A 32 -13.59 16.78 -15.87
CA TRP A 32 -13.16 16.55 -14.49
C TRP A 32 -12.22 17.72 -14.19
N PRO A 33 -12.63 18.78 -13.48
CA PRO A 33 -11.62 19.39 -12.64
C PRO A 33 -11.17 18.30 -11.67
N ASP A 34 -9.96 18.43 -11.16
CA ASP A 34 -9.47 17.63 -10.05
C ASP A 34 -8.87 16.30 -10.47
N THR A 35 -7.66 16.39 -11.02
CA THR A 35 -6.58 15.60 -10.39
C THR A 35 -6.52 16.03 -8.93
N ASN A 36 -7.40 15.47 -8.10
CA ASN A 36 -7.47 15.79 -6.69
C ASN A 36 -6.14 15.33 -6.11
N ARG A 37 -5.23 16.29 -5.91
CA ARG A 37 -3.90 16.00 -5.39
C ARG A 37 -4.10 15.36 -4.04
N ASN A 38 -3.38 14.26 -3.78
CA ASN A 38 -3.49 13.53 -2.52
C ASN A 38 -3.46 14.45 -1.29
N ASN A 39 -2.64 15.51 -1.33
CA ASN A 39 -2.56 16.52 -0.28
C ASN A 39 -3.91 17.19 0.04
N LEU A 40 -4.69 17.56 -0.98
CA LEU A 40 -6.01 18.21 -0.80
C LEU A 40 -7.05 17.23 -0.22
N LEU A 41 -6.97 15.95 -0.58
CA LEU A 41 -7.79 14.90 0.04
C LEU A 41 -7.43 14.69 1.52
N TRP A 42 -6.14 14.76 1.86
CA TRP A 42 -5.66 14.63 3.25
C TRP A 42 -6.09 15.81 4.13
N GLU A 43 -5.97 17.04 3.63
CA GLU A 43 -6.44 18.25 4.33
C GLU A 43 -7.94 18.20 4.61
N ARG A 44 -8.76 17.73 3.66
CA ARG A 44 -10.22 17.63 3.83
C ARG A 44 -10.67 16.53 4.79
N THR A 45 -9.92 15.43 4.87
CA THR A 45 -10.28 14.28 5.70
C THR A 45 -9.75 14.37 7.14
N ASN A 46 -8.85 15.32 7.44
CA ASN A 46 -8.12 15.41 8.70
C ASN A 46 -7.44 14.08 9.10
N GLN A 47 -7.24 13.17 8.15
CA GLN A 47 -6.57 11.90 8.36
C GLN A 47 -5.13 12.07 7.91
N ILE A 48 -4.18 11.64 8.73
CA ILE A 48 -2.79 11.47 8.33
C ILE A 48 -2.64 10.01 7.90
N PRO A 49 -2.92 9.68 6.62
CA PRO A 49 -2.91 8.29 6.17
C PRO A 49 -1.55 7.66 6.39
N GLU A 50 -0.46 8.44 6.35
CA GLU A 50 0.88 7.91 6.62
C GLU A 50 1.04 7.35 8.04
N GLU A 51 0.56 8.06 9.06
CA GLU A 51 0.62 7.60 10.45
C GLU A 51 -0.30 6.40 10.68
N GLU A 52 -1.51 6.43 10.13
CA GLU A 52 -2.46 5.34 10.29
C GLU A 52 -2.02 4.06 9.54
N ILE A 53 -1.51 4.21 8.32
CA ILE A 53 -0.92 3.11 7.54
C ILE A 53 0.31 2.57 8.26
N ARG A 54 1.19 3.43 8.79
CA ARG A 54 2.36 3.03 9.59
C ARG A 54 1.92 2.27 10.85
N ASN A 55 0.91 2.76 11.56
CA ASN A 55 0.37 2.10 12.75
C ASN A 55 -0.19 0.71 12.43
N LYS A 56 -1.03 0.60 11.39
CA LYS A 56 -1.59 -0.68 10.93
C LYS A 56 -0.48 -1.65 10.52
N HIS A 57 0.55 -1.16 9.83
CA HIS A 57 1.69 -1.95 9.41
C HIS A 57 2.49 -2.48 10.60
N TRP A 58 2.84 -1.63 11.57
CA TRP A 58 3.58 -2.05 12.76
C TRP A 58 2.77 -2.94 13.71
N LYS A 59 1.44 -2.75 13.79
CA LYS A 59 0.55 -3.71 14.46
C LYS A 59 0.60 -5.09 13.80
N TRP A 60 0.57 -5.15 12.48
CA TRP A 60 0.68 -6.42 11.73
C TRP A 60 2.05 -7.09 11.89
N ILE A 61 3.15 -6.31 11.86
CA ILE A 61 4.50 -6.83 12.14
C ILE A 61 4.56 -7.43 13.53
N GLY A 62 4.08 -6.73 14.56
CA GLY A 62 4.08 -7.25 15.93
C GLY A 62 3.27 -8.54 16.07
N HIS A 63 2.10 -8.62 15.42
CA HIS A 63 1.33 -9.86 15.37
C HIS A 63 2.10 -11.01 14.71
N THR A 64 2.82 -10.71 13.63
CA THR A 64 3.60 -11.70 12.87
C THR A 64 4.83 -12.18 13.67
N LEU A 65 5.51 -11.29 14.38
CA LEU A 65 6.69 -11.61 15.20
C LEU A 65 6.34 -12.48 16.42
N ARG A 66 5.13 -12.32 17.01
CA ARG A 66 4.65 -13.16 18.12
C ARG A 66 4.27 -14.58 17.71
N LYS A 67 4.10 -14.86 16.41
CA LYS A 67 3.83 -16.23 15.95
C LYS A 67 5.07 -17.09 16.12
N ALA A 68 4.88 -18.41 16.16
CA ALA A 68 5.98 -19.37 16.24
C ALA A 68 7.03 -19.14 15.13
N PRO A 69 8.32 -19.36 15.41
CA PRO A 69 9.42 -19.06 14.47
C PRO A 69 9.34 -19.86 13.16
N ASN A 70 8.70 -21.02 13.19
CA ASN A 70 8.47 -21.88 12.02
C ASN A 70 7.26 -21.46 11.16
N CYS A 71 6.48 -20.45 11.58
CA CYS A 71 5.30 -20.02 10.84
C CYS A 71 5.69 -19.36 9.51
N VAL A 72 5.04 -19.78 8.41
CA VAL A 72 5.31 -19.30 7.03
C VAL A 72 5.25 -17.77 6.94
N THR A 73 4.30 -17.13 7.63
CA THR A 73 4.19 -15.66 7.62
C THR A 73 5.37 -14.98 8.30
N ARG A 74 5.93 -15.58 9.35
CA ARG A 74 7.10 -15.06 10.08
C ARG A 74 8.38 -15.25 9.28
N GLN A 75 8.55 -16.43 8.67
CA GLN A 75 9.65 -16.68 7.74
C GLN A 75 9.62 -15.75 6.53
N ALA A 76 8.43 -15.46 5.99
CA ALA A 76 8.26 -14.54 4.86
C ALA A 76 8.67 -13.09 5.20
N LEU A 77 8.54 -12.67 6.47
CA LEU A 77 8.93 -11.34 6.94
C LEU A 77 10.46 -11.15 6.93
N THR A 78 11.21 -12.16 7.37
CA THR A 78 12.68 -12.13 7.47
C THR A 78 13.39 -12.55 6.18
N ARG A 79 12.77 -13.38 5.34
CA ARG A 79 13.39 -13.91 4.12
C ARG A 79 13.87 -12.80 3.17
N ASN A 80 15.16 -12.81 2.86
CA ASN A 80 15.73 -12.04 1.76
C ASN A 80 15.26 -12.66 0.43
N ARG A 81 14.53 -11.90 -0.41
CA ARG A 81 14.27 -12.31 -1.80
C ARG A 81 15.58 -12.29 -2.58
N GLN A 82 16.20 -13.46 -2.75
CA GLN A 82 17.23 -13.66 -3.76
C GLN A 82 16.56 -13.74 -5.13
N GLY A 83 16.75 -12.71 -5.96
CA GLY A 83 16.23 -12.67 -7.32
C GLY A 83 16.21 -11.26 -7.91
N ARG A 84 16.57 -11.16 -9.19
CA ARG A 84 16.48 -9.90 -9.95
C ARG A 84 15.00 -9.62 -10.27
N MET A 85 14.43 -8.60 -9.64
CA MET A 85 13.05 -8.16 -9.96
C MET A 85 13.00 -7.55 -11.37
N ARG A 86 11.92 -7.84 -12.11
CA ARG A 86 11.63 -7.19 -13.40
C ARG A 86 11.59 -5.67 -13.21
N GLY A 87 12.32 -4.93 -14.03
CA GLY A 87 12.32 -3.46 -14.03
C GLY A 87 10.91 -2.92 -14.29
N GLY A 88 10.53 -1.85 -13.59
CA GLY A 88 9.21 -1.21 -13.70
C GLY A 88 8.27 -1.43 -12.51
N ARG A 89 8.48 -2.46 -11.67
CA ARG A 89 7.74 -2.61 -10.41
C ARG A 89 8.44 -1.77 -9.31
N PRO A 90 7.69 -0.99 -8.50
CA PRO A 90 8.29 -0.31 -7.36
C PRO A 90 9.03 -1.32 -6.50
N LYS A 91 10.35 -1.11 -6.33
CA LYS A 91 11.16 -1.87 -5.39
C LYS A 91 10.59 -1.56 -3.99
N ASN A 92 9.81 -2.52 -3.48
CA ASN A 92 9.50 -2.81 -2.08
C ASN A 92 9.11 -1.66 -1.14
N THR A 93 7.81 -1.38 -1.01
CA THR A 93 7.23 -0.40 -0.07
C THR A 93 7.35 -0.83 1.41
N LEU A 94 6.92 -2.06 1.76
CA LEU A 94 6.83 -2.50 3.15
C LEU A 94 8.20 -2.69 3.82
N ARG A 95 9.10 -3.47 3.19
CA ARG A 95 10.41 -3.80 3.79
C ARG A 95 11.37 -2.60 3.85
N ARG A 96 11.29 -1.66 2.89
CA ARG A 96 12.07 -0.42 2.94
C ARG A 96 11.52 0.53 4.00
N GLY A 97 10.20 0.72 4.05
CA GLY A 97 9.55 1.53 5.09
C GLY A 97 9.92 1.02 6.48
N MET A 98 9.80 -0.29 6.69
CA MET A 98 10.22 -0.94 7.93
C MET A 98 11.71 -0.73 8.24
N LYS A 99 12.61 -0.88 7.25
CA LYS A 99 14.05 -0.68 7.45
C LYS A 99 14.41 0.77 7.79
N ILE A 100 13.70 1.74 7.21
CA ILE A 100 13.85 3.18 7.52
C ILE A 100 13.39 3.45 8.95
N ASP A 101 12.21 2.95 9.32
CA ASP A 101 11.65 3.11 10.66
C ASP A 101 12.51 2.42 11.72
N MET A 102 13.05 1.22 11.44
CA MET A 102 14.02 0.54 12.31
C MET A 102 15.30 1.35 12.50
N LYS A 103 15.81 1.98 11.43
CA LYS A 103 16.97 2.86 11.51
C LYS A 103 16.68 4.10 12.38
N LYS A 104 15.46 4.66 12.31
CA LYS A 104 15.04 5.77 13.17
C LYS A 104 14.98 5.38 14.66
N MET A 105 14.59 4.14 14.96
CA MET A 105 14.55 3.63 16.33
C MET A 105 15.91 3.20 16.86
N ASN A 106 16.93 3.11 16.02
CA ASN A 106 18.24 2.54 16.33
C ASN A 106 18.13 1.12 16.94
N LYS A 107 17.22 0.29 16.41
CA LYS A 107 16.98 -1.08 16.90
C LYS A 107 17.32 -2.13 15.87
N ASN A 108 17.87 -3.24 16.35
CA ASN A 108 18.10 -4.43 15.54
C ASN A 108 16.86 -5.35 15.50
N TRP A 109 16.82 -6.27 14.53
CA TRP A 109 15.74 -7.25 14.38
C TRP A 109 15.54 -8.12 15.63
N MET A 110 16.62 -8.50 16.33
CA MET A 110 16.55 -9.29 17.56
C MET A 110 15.87 -8.54 18.71
N GLU A 111 16.17 -7.26 18.86
CA GLU A 111 15.58 -6.40 19.89
C GLU A 111 14.11 -6.14 19.58
N LEU A 112 13.80 -5.88 18.31
CA LEU A 112 12.43 -5.72 17.82
C LEU A 112 11.58 -6.97 18.09
N GLU A 113 12.16 -8.15 17.91
CA GLU A 113 11.48 -9.42 18.20
C GLU A 113 11.21 -9.58 19.70
N LYS A 114 12.19 -9.29 20.55
CA LYS A 114 12.05 -9.35 22.01
C LYS A 114 10.96 -8.39 22.51
N GLU A 115 10.90 -7.20 21.94
CA GLU A 115 9.94 -6.16 22.31
C GLU A 115 8.55 -6.38 21.71
N ALA A 116 8.45 -7.06 20.57
CA ALA A 116 7.17 -7.51 20.03
C ALA A 116 6.47 -8.50 20.97
N GLN A 117 7.24 -9.26 21.76
CA GLN A 117 6.69 -10.20 22.73
C GLN A 117 6.03 -9.48 23.91
N ASP A 118 6.56 -8.33 24.33
CA ASP A 118 5.89 -7.44 25.26
C ASP A 118 4.78 -6.63 24.55
N LYS A 119 3.52 -6.97 24.82
CA LYS A 119 2.36 -6.29 24.22
C LYS A 119 2.23 -4.81 24.64
N VAL A 120 2.74 -4.44 25.81
CA VAL A 120 2.65 -3.06 26.33
C VAL A 120 3.80 -2.23 25.74
N GLY A 121 5.03 -2.72 25.84
CA GLY A 121 6.20 -2.11 25.21
C GLY A 121 6.03 -1.93 23.70
N TRP A 122 5.48 -2.94 23.00
CA TRP A 122 5.17 -2.82 21.58
C TRP A 122 4.18 -1.69 21.27
N ARG A 123 3.12 -1.54 22.08
CA ARG A 123 2.14 -0.47 21.86
C ARG A 123 2.75 0.92 22.07
N MET A 124 3.59 1.08 23.08
CA MET A 124 4.30 2.34 23.35
C MET A 124 5.26 2.69 22.22
N LEU A 125 6.04 1.71 21.75
CA LEU A 125 6.98 1.89 20.63
C LEU A 125 6.27 2.29 19.33
N VAL A 126 5.17 1.60 18.99
CA VAL A 126 4.38 1.93 17.80
C VAL A 126 3.69 3.29 17.94
N GLY A 127 3.23 3.65 19.13
CA GLY A 127 2.66 4.97 19.42
C GLY A 127 3.67 6.10 19.24
N GLY A 128 4.92 5.90 19.70
CA GLY A 128 6.03 6.83 19.49
C GLY A 128 6.39 6.98 18.01
N LEU A 129 6.49 5.87 17.27
CA LEU A 129 6.74 5.87 15.83
C LEU A 129 5.67 6.61 15.01
N CYS A 130 4.41 6.51 15.42
CA CYS A 130 3.33 7.17 14.71
C CYS A 130 3.32 8.67 15.01
N SER A 131 3.54 9.07 16.27
CA SER A 131 3.50 10.48 16.70
C SER A 131 4.66 11.35 16.20
N ILE A 132 5.77 10.75 15.73
CA ILE A 132 6.93 11.47 15.17
C ILE A 132 6.60 12.28 13.90
N GLY A 133 5.45 12.03 13.26
CA GLY A 133 4.96 12.82 12.12
C GLY A 133 4.39 14.20 12.49
N ARG A 134 4.22 14.51 13.79
CA ARG A 134 3.80 15.83 14.28
C ARG A 134 5.01 16.73 14.53
N LYS A 135 5.60 17.28 13.46
CA LYS A 135 6.49 18.43 13.53
C LYS A 135 6.15 19.38 12.39
#